data_AF-A0A941M510-F1
#
_entry.id   AF-A0A941M510-F1
#
_cell.length_a   1.000
_cell.length_b   1.000
_cell.length_c   1.000
_cell.angle_alpha   90.00
_cell.angle_beta   90.00
_cell.angle_gamma   90.00
#
_symmetry.space_group_name_H-M   'P 1'
#
loop_
_entity.id
_entity.type
_entity.pdbx_description
1 polymer ?
#
loop_
_entity_poly.entity_id
_entity_poly.type
_entity_poly.pdbx_seq_one_letter_code
_entity_poly.pdbx_strand_id
1 'polypeptide(L)'
;MDFNFKFRAGSIYEGVALSHYLSLYGSSINIVTFFCLILGITNVAHFFGIRSVLIFIPCIVGAILFGFLTFESLHVLFACVVGLRGINYALNGPTLKQLYIPITKHTRFQAQAWIESFGSRGAKETGSLFNMLLRPLQSAYGVVLGHEIYFTLVGRVIN
;
A
#
# COMPACT_ATOMS: atom_id res chain seq x y z
N MET A 1 3.47 -1.21 4.98
CA MET A 1 4.52 -2.03 4.33
C MET A 1 5.71 -1.22 3.87
N ASP A 2 5.54 -0.23 2.97
CA ASP A 2 6.66 0.58 2.42
C ASP A 2 7.52 1.22 3.53
N PHE A 3 6.87 1.82 4.54
CA PHE A 3 7.57 2.37 5.71
C PHE A 3 8.37 1.31 6.47
N ASN A 4 7.75 0.17 6.81
CA ASN A 4 8.42 -0.92 7.50
C ASN A 4 9.58 -1.50 6.68
N PHE A 5 9.41 -1.66 5.37
CA PHE A 5 10.47 -2.12 4.46
C PHE A 5 11.66 -1.15 4.42
N LYS A 6 11.40 0.16 4.25
CA LYS A 6 12.45 1.19 4.25
C LYS A 6 13.16 1.30 5.61
N PHE A 7 12.41 1.16 6.70
CA PHE A 7 12.96 1.14 8.06
C PHE A 7 13.91 -0.05 8.25
N ARG A 8 13.50 -1.25 7.83
CA ARG A 8 14.35 -2.46 7.88
C ARG A 8 15.56 -2.36 6.95
N ALA A 9 15.39 -1.80 5.75
CA ALA A 9 16.51 -1.53 4.86
C ALA A 9 17.51 -0.54 5.49
N GLY A 10 17.01 0.49 6.20
CA GLY A 10 17.82 1.46 6.95
C GLY A 10 18.51 0.92 8.19
N SER A 11 18.09 -0.24 8.71
CA SER A 11 18.82 -0.94 9.78
C SER A 11 19.98 -1.81 9.27
N ILE A 12 20.05 -2.08 7.96
CA ILE A 12 21.03 -2.98 7.34
C ILE A 12 22.02 -2.20 6.47
N TYR A 13 21.55 -1.17 5.76
CA TYR A 13 22.34 -0.37 4.84
C TYR A 13 22.35 1.09 5.28
N GLU A 14 23.52 1.73 5.23
CA GLU A 14 23.69 3.16 5.54
C GLU A 14 24.26 3.94 4.34
N GLY A 15 23.97 5.25 4.29
CA GLY A 15 24.55 6.17 3.31
C GLY A 15 24.27 5.82 1.85
N VAL A 16 25.33 5.70 1.05
CA VAL A 16 25.26 5.51 -0.41
C VAL A 16 24.68 4.15 -0.79
N ALA A 17 24.94 3.10 0.02
CA ALA A 17 24.42 1.75 -0.23
C ALA A 17 22.89 1.69 -0.09
N LEU A 18 22.33 2.43 0.89
CA LEU A 18 20.90 2.57 1.05
C LEU A 18 20.26 3.28 -0.15
N SER A 19 20.86 4.38 -0.61
CA SER A 19 20.39 5.11 -1.79
C SER A 19 20.39 4.25 -3.06
N HIS A 20 21.43 3.43 -3.25
CA HIS A 20 21.49 2.49 -4.37
C HIS A 20 20.38 1.43 -4.28
N TYR A 21 20.16 0.86 -3.09
CA TYR A 21 19.10 -0.11 -2.86
C TYR A 21 17.69 0.48 -3.06
N LEU A 22 17.45 1.72 -2.60
CA LEU A 22 16.19 2.44 -2.84
C LEU A 22 15.99 2.80 -4.31
N SER A 23 17.06 3.10 -5.03
CA SER A 23 17.02 3.36 -6.48
C SER A 23 16.62 2.09 -7.26
N LEU A 24 17.25 0.95 -6.95
CA LEU A 24 16.88 -0.36 -7.51
C LEU A 24 15.43 -0.72 -7.20
N TYR A 25 14.99 -0.47 -5.96
CA TYR A 25 13.60 -0.64 -5.55
C TYR A 25 12.63 0.19 -6.40
N GLY A 26 12.90 1.49 -6.57
CA GLY A 26 12.07 2.38 -7.38
C GLY A 26 12.00 1.95 -8.84
N SER A 27 13.15 1.64 -9.44
CA SER A 27 13.25 1.15 -10.82
C SER A 27 12.50 -0.17 -11.01
N SER A 28 12.60 -1.09 -10.05
CA SER A 28 11.90 -2.39 -10.11
C SER A 28 10.38 -2.23 -10.11
N ILE A 29 9.83 -1.31 -9.31
CA ILE A 29 8.39 -1.00 -9.33
C ILE A 29 7.96 -0.53 -10.72
N ASN A 30 8.71 0.39 -11.32
CA ASN A 30 8.38 0.93 -12.63
C ASN A 30 8.45 -0.14 -13.72
N ILE A 31 9.46 -1.01 -13.67
CA ILE A 31 9.62 -2.14 -14.59
C ILE A 31 8.44 -3.11 -14.46
N VAL A 32 8.11 -3.54 -13.24
CA VAL A 32 6.98 -4.45 -12.99
C VAL A 32 5.66 -3.80 -13.42
N THR A 33 5.46 -2.52 -13.12
CA THR A 33 4.27 -1.76 -13.56
C THR A 33 4.19 -1.74 -15.08
N PHE A 34 5.30 -1.47 -15.76
CA PHE A 34 5.37 -1.43 -17.21
C PHE A 34 5.04 -2.78 -17.85
N PHE A 35 5.63 -3.87 -17.36
CA PHE A 35 5.29 -5.21 -17.83
C PHE A 35 3.82 -5.55 -17.56
N CYS A 36 3.31 -5.22 -16.38
CA CYS A 36 1.90 -5.44 -16.02
C CYS A 36 0.92 -4.67 -16.93
N LEU A 37 1.30 -3.45 -17.32
CA LEU A 37 0.56 -2.63 -18.29
C LEU A 37 0.62 -3.23 -19.70
N ILE A 38 1.80 -3.66 -20.16
CA ILE A 38 1.99 -4.29 -21.48
C ILE A 38 1.26 -5.62 -21.59
N LEU A 39 1.31 -6.45 -20.54
CA LEU A 39 0.59 -7.72 -20.46
C LEU A 39 -0.94 -7.53 -20.47
N GLY A 40 -1.43 -6.29 -20.43
CA GLY A 40 -2.84 -5.99 -20.61
C GLY A 40 -3.67 -6.46 -19.44
N ILE A 41 -3.17 -6.34 -18.21
CA ILE A 41 -3.94 -6.70 -17.01
C ILE A 41 -5.26 -5.91 -16.93
N THR A 42 -5.28 -4.72 -17.54
CA THR A 42 -6.47 -3.89 -17.78
C THR A 42 -7.50 -4.56 -18.72
N ASN A 43 -7.02 -5.30 -19.72
CA ASN A 43 -7.87 -6.04 -20.66
C ASN A 43 -8.43 -7.31 -19.98
N VAL A 44 -7.63 -7.98 -19.15
CA VAL A 44 -8.08 -9.07 -18.29
C VAL A 44 -9.16 -8.59 -17.31
N ALA A 45 -9.00 -7.39 -16.76
CA ALA A 45 -9.98 -6.76 -15.89
C ALA A 45 -11.32 -6.46 -16.62
N HIS A 46 -11.26 -6.06 -17.90
CA HIS A 46 -12.46 -5.87 -18.71
C HIS A 46 -13.17 -7.20 -19.03
N PHE A 47 -12.42 -8.28 -19.22
CA PHE A 47 -12.97 -9.63 -19.46
C PHE A 47 -13.69 -10.21 -18.24
N PHE A 48 -13.17 -9.96 -17.02
CA PHE A 48 -13.76 -10.46 -15.77
C PHE A 48 -14.91 -9.61 -15.19
N GLY A 49 -15.19 -8.45 -15.80
CA GLY A 49 -16.18 -7.50 -15.32
C GLY A 49 -15.64 -6.62 -14.20
N ILE A 50 -15.99 -5.32 -14.26
CA ILE A 50 -15.50 -4.27 -13.37
C ILE A 50 -15.74 -4.60 -11.88
N ARG A 51 -16.85 -5.28 -11.56
CA ARG A 51 -17.21 -5.66 -10.18
C ARG A 51 -16.27 -6.73 -9.59
N SER A 52 -15.92 -7.76 -10.36
CA SER A 52 -15.01 -8.82 -9.88
C SER A 52 -13.61 -8.26 -9.64
N VAL A 53 -13.11 -7.41 -10.54
CA VAL A 53 -11.80 -6.77 -10.41
C VAL A 53 -11.70 -5.93 -9.14
N LEU A 54 -12.76 -5.21 -8.81
CA LEU A 54 -12.81 -4.36 -7.61
C LEU A 54 -12.72 -5.17 -6.30
N ILE A 55 -13.17 -6.43 -6.30
CA ILE A 55 -13.05 -7.37 -5.17
C ILE A 55 -11.70 -8.11 -5.19
N PHE A 56 -11.16 -8.42 -6.38
CA PHE A 56 -9.86 -9.07 -6.51
C PHE A 56 -8.70 -8.20 -6.02
N ILE A 57 -8.77 -6.87 -6.20
CA ILE A 57 -7.75 -5.92 -5.71
C ILE A 57 -7.53 -6.06 -4.19
N PRO A 58 -8.54 -5.89 -3.31
CA PRO A 58 -8.36 -6.02 -1.87
C PRO A 58 -7.99 -7.45 -1.45
N CYS A 59 -8.44 -8.49 -2.16
CA CYS A 59 -8.00 -9.86 -1.91
C CYS A 59 -6.51 -10.07 -2.18
N ILE A 60 -5.99 -9.59 -3.32
CA ILE A 60 -4.57 -9.67 -3.68
C ILE A 60 -3.73 -8.86 -2.68
N VAL A 61 -4.20 -7.66 -2.33
CA VAL A 61 -3.55 -6.82 -1.31
C VAL A 61 -3.52 -7.55 0.03
N GLY A 62 -4.62 -8.17 0.44
CA GLY A 62 -4.71 -8.95 1.68
C GLY A 62 -3.77 -10.16 1.70
N ALA A 63 -3.69 -10.91 0.60
CA ALA A 63 -2.78 -12.06 0.48
C ALA A 63 -1.30 -11.64 0.57
N ILE A 64 -0.92 -10.54 -0.11
CA ILE A 64 0.44 -10.00 -0.02
C ILE A 64 0.73 -9.46 1.38
N LEU A 65 -0.28 -8.89 2.05
CA LEU A 65 -0.17 -8.38 3.42
C LEU A 65 0.03 -9.50 4.42
N PHE A 66 -0.67 -10.61 4.26
CA PHE A 66 -0.44 -11.82 5.03
C PHE A 66 1.00 -12.33 4.84
N GLY A 67 1.47 -12.45 3.59
CA GLY A 67 2.86 -12.85 3.31
C GLY A 67 3.90 -11.89 3.92
N PHE A 68 3.63 -10.58 3.90
CA PHE A 68 4.51 -9.59 4.53
C PHE A 68 4.62 -9.76 6.04
N LEU A 69 3.58 -10.27 6.71
CA LEU A 69 3.58 -10.48 8.16
C LEU A 69 4.21 -11.82 8.55
N THR A 70 4.16 -12.84 7.70
CA THR A 70 4.71 -14.17 8.00
C THR A 70 6.20 -14.30 7.71
N PHE A 71 6.74 -13.52 6.78
CA PHE A 71 8.15 -13.65 6.35
C PHE A 71 8.97 -12.40 6.70
N GLU A 72 10.04 -12.58 7.50
CA GLU A 72 10.94 -11.49 7.89
C GLU A 72 12.12 -11.25 6.92
N SER A 73 12.21 -12.01 5.83
CA SER A 73 13.32 -11.89 4.87
C SER A 73 13.25 -10.62 4.02
N LEU A 74 14.33 -9.83 3.99
CA LEU A 74 14.41 -8.57 3.24
C LEU A 74 14.08 -8.74 1.74
N HIS A 75 14.49 -9.85 1.13
CA HIS A 75 14.24 -10.14 -0.28
C HIS A 75 12.76 -10.46 -0.55
N VAL A 76 12.12 -11.16 0.38
CA VAL A 76 10.68 -11.45 0.31
C VAL A 76 9.89 -10.15 0.51
N LEU A 77 10.28 -9.32 1.48
CA LEU A 77 9.67 -8.01 1.69
C LEU A 77 9.83 -7.12 0.45
N PHE A 78 11.01 -7.13 -0.19
CA PHE A 78 11.25 -6.43 -1.45
C PHE A 78 10.28 -6.89 -2.53
N ALA A 79 10.20 -8.20 -2.79
CA ALA A 79 9.32 -8.76 -3.82
C ALA A 79 7.83 -8.47 -3.53
N CYS A 80 7.39 -8.62 -2.28
CA CYS A 80 6.02 -8.32 -1.85
C CYS A 80 5.67 -6.85 -2.08
N VAL A 81 6.53 -5.92 -1.66
CA VAL A 81 6.24 -4.48 -1.79
C VAL A 81 6.31 -4.03 -3.24
N VAL A 82 7.28 -4.52 -4.03
CA VAL A 82 7.40 -4.23 -5.46
C VAL A 82 6.20 -4.77 -6.22
N GLY A 83 5.83 -6.04 -6.00
CA GLY A 83 4.67 -6.67 -6.64
C GLY A 83 3.37 -5.96 -6.28
N LEU A 84 3.14 -5.69 -4.99
CA LEU A 84 1.94 -4.99 -4.54
C LEU A 84 1.81 -3.61 -5.17
N ARG A 85 2.87 -2.79 -5.13
CA ARG A 85 2.82 -1.44 -5.69
C ARG A 85 2.71 -1.47 -7.21
N GLY A 86 3.46 -2.34 -7.87
CA GLY A 86 3.41 -2.49 -9.32
C GLY A 86 2.02 -2.87 -9.82
N ILE A 87 1.39 -3.88 -9.21
CA ILE A 87 0.02 -4.30 -9.54
C ILE A 87 -0.98 -3.20 -9.23
N ASN A 88 -0.89 -2.55 -8.06
CA ASN A 88 -1.79 -1.46 -7.70
C ASN A 88 -1.69 -0.28 -8.67
N TYR A 89 -0.48 0.07 -9.12
CA TYR A 89 -0.30 1.16 -10.09
C TYR A 89 -0.78 0.79 -11.49
N ALA A 90 -0.55 -0.45 -11.92
CA ALA A 90 -1.03 -0.93 -13.21
C ALA A 90 -2.57 -0.97 -13.28
N LEU A 91 -3.25 -1.38 -12.18
CA LEU A 91 -4.71 -1.57 -12.17
C LEU A 91 -5.52 -0.32 -11.79
N ASN A 92 -5.08 0.47 -10.80
CA ASN A 92 -5.89 1.58 -10.29
C ASN A 92 -6.10 2.69 -11.33
N GLY A 93 -5.06 3.04 -12.10
CA GLY A 93 -5.15 4.12 -13.10
C GLY A 93 -6.22 3.86 -14.17
N PRO A 94 -6.19 2.70 -14.86
CA PRO A 94 -7.20 2.37 -15.88
C PRO A 94 -8.60 2.12 -15.31
N THR A 95 -8.70 1.41 -14.17
CA THR A 95 -9.99 1.05 -13.57
C THR A 95 -10.78 2.29 -13.15
N LEU A 96 -10.11 3.28 -12.54
CA LEU A 96 -10.75 4.55 -12.20
C LEU A 96 -11.24 5.29 -13.45
N LYS A 97 -10.42 5.34 -14.51
CA LYS A 97 -10.81 5.97 -15.77
C LYS A 97 -12.03 5.32 -16.41
N GLN A 98 -12.14 3.98 -16.33
CA GLN A 98 -13.31 3.24 -16.83
C GLN A 98 -14.58 3.52 -16.01
N LEU A 99 -14.47 3.61 -14.69
CA LEU A 99 -15.59 3.95 -13.81
C LEU A 99 -16.17 5.34 -14.11
N TYR A 100 -15.34 6.26 -14.60
CA TYR A 100 -15.72 7.62 -14.94
C TYR A 100 -16.35 7.81 -16.32
N ILE A 101 -16.39 6.78 -17.18
CA ILE A 101 -16.95 6.85 -18.55
C ILE A 101 -18.46 7.20 -18.56
N PRO A 102 -19.33 6.57 -17.75
CA PRO A 102 -20.76 6.86 -17.79
C PRO A 102 -21.19 8.08 -16.96
N ILE A 103 -20.26 8.85 -16.36
CA ILE A 103 -20.59 9.92 -15.39
C ILE A 103 -20.56 11.30 -16.05
N THR A 104 -21.46 12.19 -15.65
CA THR A 104 -21.43 13.60 -16.05
C THR A 104 -20.12 14.27 -15.63
N LYS A 105 -19.60 15.19 -16.46
CA LYS A 105 -18.28 15.84 -16.25
C LYS A 105 -18.15 16.45 -14.85
N HIS A 106 -19.20 17.13 -14.37
CA HIS A 106 -19.18 17.80 -13.07
C HIS A 106 -19.03 16.80 -11.90
N THR A 107 -19.85 15.75 -11.87
CA THR A 107 -19.81 14.73 -10.83
C THR A 107 -18.51 13.92 -10.86
N ARG A 108 -17.96 13.65 -12.05
CA ARG A 108 -16.65 13.01 -12.21
C ARG A 108 -15.52 13.80 -11.52
N PHE A 109 -15.43 15.11 -11.75
CA PHE A 109 -14.37 15.93 -11.14
C PHE A 109 -14.50 16.02 -9.62
N GLN A 110 -15.72 16.16 -9.10
CA GLN A 110 -15.97 16.19 -7.66
C GLN A 110 -15.64 14.84 -7.00
N ALA A 111 -16.08 13.73 -7.60
CA ALA A 111 -15.80 12.39 -7.10
C ALA A 111 -14.29 12.08 -7.13
N GLN A 112 -13.59 12.44 -8.21
CA GLN A 112 -12.15 12.25 -8.31
C GLN A 112 -11.41 13.06 -7.24
N ALA A 113 -11.74 14.35 -7.08
CA ALA A 113 -11.14 15.20 -6.07
C ALA A 113 -11.40 14.67 -4.65
N TRP A 114 -12.59 14.15 -4.37
CA TRP A 114 -12.94 13.55 -3.08
C TRP A 114 -12.15 12.27 -2.81
N ILE A 115 -12.08 11.35 -3.77
CA ILE A 115 -11.33 10.08 -3.63
C ILE A 115 -9.84 10.36 -3.46
N GLU A 116 -9.25 11.26 -4.26
CA GLU A 116 -7.83 11.59 -4.17
C GLU A 116 -7.47 12.38 -2.90
N SER A 117 -8.35 13.27 -2.44
CA SER A 117 -8.06 14.13 -1.28
C SER A 117 -8.48 13.46 0.03
N PHE A 118 -9.76 13.12 0.19
CA PHE A 118 -10.26 12.52 1.43
C PHE A 118 -9.91 11.04 1.53
N GLY A 119 -10.18 10.26 0.48
CA GLY A 119 -9.98 8.81 0.50
C GLY A 119 -8.50 8.43 0.66
N SER A 120 -7.64 8.95 -0.22
CA SER A 120 -6.22 8.57 -0.23
C SER A 120 -5.40 9.27 0.85
N ARG A 121 -5.56 10.59 1.05
CA ARG A 121 -4.74 11.33 2.03
C ARG A 121 -5.27 11.14 3.44
N GLY A 122 -6.58 11.20 3.65
CA GLY A 122 -7.20 10.94 4.95
C GLY A 122 -6.85 9.55 5.48
N ALA A 123 -6.99 8.49 4.66
CA ALA A 123 -6.62 7.14 5.09
C ALA A 123 -5.13 7.01 5.46
N LYS A 124 -4.23 7.70 4.72
CA LYS A 124 -2.79 7.72 5.02
C LYS A 124 -2.48 8.49 6.29
N GLU A 125 -3.13 9.63 6.52
CA GLU A 125 -2.97 10.43 7.73
C GLU A 125 -3.47 9.67 8.95
N THR A 126 -4.68 9.11 8.89
CA THR A 126 -5.22 8.26 9.97
C THR A 126 -4.29 7.08 10.25
N GLY A 127 -3.86 6.33 9.23
CA GLY A 127 -2.90 5.24 9.40
C GLY A 127 -1.54 5.67 9.96
N SER A 128 -1.05 6.86 9.57
CA SER A 128 0.19 7.43 10.09
C SER A 128 0.04 7.86 11.54
N LEU A 129 -1.08 8.46 11.92
CA LEU A 129 -1.38 8.83 13.31
C LEU A 129 -1.39 7.58 14.19
N PHE A 130 -2.05 6.50 13.76
CA PHE A 130 -2.01 5.21 14.46
C PHE A 130 -0.57 4.70 14.64
N ASN A 131 0.24 4.72 13.58
CA ASN A 131 1.64 4.28 13.67
C ASN A 131 2.50 5.21 14.55
N MET A 132 2.19 6.50 14.60
CA MET A 132 2.92 7.51 15.38
C MET A 132 2.59 7.44 16.88
N LEU A 133 1.42 6.91 17.26
CA LEU A 133 1.02 6.72 18.67
C LEU A 133 1.87 5.67 19.39
N LEU A 134 2.43 4.68 18.68
CA LEU A 134 3.17 3.58 19.28
C LEU A 134 4.47 4.04 19.99
N ARG A 135 5.24 4.93 19.35
CA ARG A 135 6.53 5.43 19.88
C ARG A 135 6.42 6.20 21.20
N PRO A 136 5.51 7.19 21.36
CA PRO A 136 5.34 7.88 22.64
C PRO A 136 4.79 6.95 23.73
N LEU A 137 3.93 5.99 23.38
CA LEU A 137 3.43 4.97 24.32
C LEU A 137 4.56 4.07 24.84
N GLN A 138 5.45 3.61 23.96
CA GLN A 138 6.64 2.83 24.33
C GLN A 138 7.62 3.65 25.17
N SER A 139 7.77 4.94 24.88
CA SER A 139 8.64 5.85 25.65
C SER A 139 8.10 6.13 27.06
N ALA A 140 6.78 6.27 27.21
CA ALA A 140 6.15 6.62 28.49
C ALA A 140 5.99 5.42 29.45
N TYR A 141 5.70 4.23 28.92
CA TYR A 141 5.35 3.05 29.73
C TYR A 141 6.37 1.89 29.63
N GLY A 142 7.41 2.05 28.80
CA GLY A 142 8.36 0.97 28.48
C GLY A 142 7.86 0.07 27.34
N VAL A 143 8.78 -0.69 26.74
CA VAL A 143 8.55 -1.43 25.49
C VAL A 143 7.40 -2.45 25.61
N VAL A 144 7.31 -3.16 26.73
CA VAL A 144 6.33 -4.24 26.94
C VAL A 144 4.93 -3.67 27.25
N LEU A 145 4.81 -2.78 28.24
CA LEU A 145 3.52 -2.18 28.60
C LEU A 145 2.99 -1.22 27.52
N GLY A 146 3.87 -0.52 26.81
CA GLY A 146 3.49 0.29 25.66
C GLY A 146 2.87 -0.52 24.52
N HIS A 147 3.32 -1.76 24.31
CA HIS A 147 2.74 -2.68 23.32
C HIS A 147 1.34 -3.16 23.74
N GLU A 148 1.17 -3.53 25.01
CA GLU A 148 -0.12 -3.99 25.55
C GLU A 148 -1.19 -2.89 25.52
N ILE A 149 -0.82 -1.67 25.90
CA ILE A 149 -1.72 -0.50 25.84
C ILE A 149 -2.07 -0.17 24.38
N TYR A 150 -1.10 -0.25 23.48
CA TYR A 150 -1.34 -0.05 22.05
C TYR A 150 -2.30 -1.10 21.49
N PHE A 151 -2.10 -2.38 21.78
CA PHE A 151 -3.01 -3.45 21.33
C PHE A 151 -4.40 -3.32 21.95
N THR A 152 -4.50 -2.90 23.21
CA THR A 152 -5.80 -2.68 23.87
C THR A 152 -6.55 -1.51 23.24
N LEU A 153 -5.86 -0.40 22.92
CA LEU A 153 -6.45 0.74 22.22
C LEU A 153 -6.90 0.36 20.80
N VAL A 154 -6.10 -0.40 20.07
CA VAL A 154 -6.43 -0.86 18.71
C VAL A 154 -7.58 -1.87 18.72
N GLY A 155 -7.58 -2.83 19.65
CA GLY A 155 -8.64 -3.83 19.79
C GLY A 155 -10.00 -3.25 20.17
N ARG A 156 -10.02 -2.10 20.87
CA ARG A 156 -11.26 -1.41 21.27
C ARG A 156 -11.90 -0.57 20.16
N VAL A 157 -11.20 -0.32 19.06
CA VAL A 157 -11.70 0.42 17.88
C VAL A 157 -12.37 -0.52 16.86
N ILE A 158 -12.12 -1.83 16.95
CA ILE A 158 -12.62 -2.85 16.00
C ILE A 158 -13.92 -3.53 16.50
N ASN A 159 -14.31 -3.29 17.77
CA ASN A 159 -15.61 -3.64 18.34
C ASN A 159 -16.50 -2.40 18.46
#